data_AF-A0A5E8VQA7-F1
#
_entry.id   AF-A0A5E8VQA7-F1
#
_cell.length_a   1.000
_cell.length_b   1.000
_cell.length_c   1.000
_cell.angle_alpha   90.00
_cell.angle_beta   90.00
_cell.angle_gamma   90.00
#
_symmetry.space_group_name_H-M   'P 1'
#
loop_
_entity.id
_entity.type
_entity.pdbx_description
1 polymer ?
#
loop_
_entity_poly.entity_id
_entity_poly.type
_entity_poly.pdbx_seq_one_letter_code
_entity_poly.pdbx_strand_id
1 'polypeptide(L)'
;MSEEVAGEIAGEPLRPPLAAKTRAGARKPTEIRSLARSHTRTALRVLVGIMRNDEATPAVRLSAANAILDRGWGKAAQPIESGEEGVETVHRVERVIVRPEDAGHADQEAGNA
;
A
#
# COMPACT_ATOMS: atom_id res chain seq x y z
N MET A 1 -1.86 -71.37 15.27
CA MET A 1 -0.65 -70.55 15.43
C MET A 1 -0.18 -70.24 14.02
N SER A 2 -0.74 -69.16 13.43
CA SER A 2 -0.05 -67.87 13.24
C SER A 2 0.87 -67.95 12.02
N GLU A 3 0.87 -67.07 11.03
CA GLU A 3 0.14 -65.85 10.73
C GLU A 3 0.36 -65.60 9.22
N GLU A 4 -0.58 -64.86 8.65
CA GLU A 4 -0.59 -64.19 7.36
C GLU A 4 0.73 -63.45 7.00
N VAL A 5 1.18 -63.52 5.74
CA VAL A 5 1.75 -62.35 5.04
C VAL A 5 1.45 -62.42 3.55
N ALA A 6 0.45 -61.64 3.14
CA ALA A 6 0.26 -61.20 1.76
C ALA A 6 1.40 -60.26 1.36
N GLY A 7 1.97 -60.47 0.17
CA GLY A 7 3.08 -59.68 -0.37
C GLY A 7 2.84 -59.30 -1.83
N GLU A 8 1.71 -58.65 -2.10
CA GLU A 8 1.42 -58.04 -3.40
C GLU A 8 1.75 -56.54 -3.30
N ILE A 9 2.95 -56.15 -3.72
CA ILE A 9 3.30 -54.75 -3.93
C ILE A 9 3.57 -54.53 -5.41
N ALA A 10 2.49 -54.29 -6.15
CA ALA A 10 2.54 -53.71 -7.48
C ALA A 10 3.22 -52.33 -7.38
N GLY A 11 4.47 -52.24 -7.84
CA GLY A 11 5.17 -50.98 -8.02
C GLY A 11 4.56 -50.20 -9.18
N GLU A 12 3.53 -49.41 -8.90
CA GLU A 12 2.99 -48.43 -9.85
C GLU A 12 4.01 -47.29 -10.02
N PRO A 13 4.55 -47.05 -11.23
CA PRO A 13 5.50 -45.97 -11.43
C PRO A 13 4.78 -44.63 -11.32
N LEU A 14 5.28 -43.81 -10.39
CA LEU A 14 4.84 -42.45 -10.11
C LEU A 14 4.73 -41.64 -11.42
N ARG A 15 3.50 -41.23 -11.75
CA ARG A 15 3.23 -40.36 -12.90
C ARG A 15 3.97 -39.03 -12.70
N PRO A 16 4.71 -38.50 -13.71
CA PRO A 16 5.31 -37.17 -13.59
C PRO A 16 4.22 -36.10 -13.49
N PRO A 17 4.45 -34.99 -12.74
CA PRO A 17 3.44 -33.98 -12.56
C PRO A 17 3.16 -33.25 -13.87
N LEU A 18 1.87 -33.21 -14.23
CA LEU A 18 1.34 -32.46 -15.35
C LEU A 18 1.71 -30.98 -15.20
N ALA A 19 2.46 -30.48 -16.17
CA ALA A 19 2.67 -29.08 -16.57
C ALA A 19 2.29 -28.01 -15.52
N ALA A 20 3.33 -27.39 -14.94
CA ALA A 20 3.19 -26.18 -14.15
C ALA A 20 2.39 -25.12 -14.93
N LYS A 21 1.14 -24.88 -14.51
CA LYS A 21 0.38 -23.69 -14.92
C LYS A 21 1.26 -22.48 -14.63
N THR A 22 1.60 -21.76 -15.69
CA THR A 22 2.27 -20.47 -15.67
C THR A 22 1.73 -19.65 -14.50
N ARG A 23 2.54 -19.50 -13.45
CA ARG A 23 2.22 -18.55 -12.38
C ARG A 23 2.17 -17.19 -13.06
N ALA A 24 0.96 -16.64 -13.17
CA ALA A 24 0.77 -15.26 -13.58
C ALA A 24 1.79 -14.42 -12.81
N GLY A 25 2.67 -13.74 -13.55
CA GLY A 25 3.86 -13.11 -13.00
C GLY A 25 3.54 -12.30 -11.75
N ALA A 26 4.39 -12.43 -10.73
CA ALA A 26 4.29 -11.64 -9.51
C ALA A 26 4.22 -10.16 -9.89
N ARG A 27 3.02 -9.57 -9.79
CA ARG A 27 2.82 -8.13 -10.05
C ARG A 27 3.70 -7.37 -9.07
N LYS A 28 4.45 -6.39 -9.56
CA LYS A 28 5.38 -5.65 -8.72
C LYS A 28 4.58 -5.00 -7.57
N PRO A 29 5.09 -4.91 -6.33
CA PRO A 29 4.36 -4.32 -5.19
C PRO A 29 3.79 -2.92 -5.49
N THR A 30 4.48 -2.13 -6.31
CA THR A 30 4.05 -0.82 -6.79
C THR A 30 2.75 -0.88 -7.62
N GLU A 31 2.57 -1.93 -8.42
CA GLU A 31 1.37 -2.13 -9.25
C GLU A 31 0.15 -2.47 -8.39
N ILE A 32 0.32 -3.31 -7.36
CA ILE A 32 -0.75 -3.67 -6.42
C ILE A 32 -1.22 -2.42 -5.66
N ARG A 33 -0.27 -1.59 -5.19
CA ARG A 33 -0.59 -0.34 -4.48
C ARG A 33 -1.31 0.66 -5.39
N SER A 34 -0.90 0.76 -6.65
CA SER A 34 -1.56 1.61 -7.64
C SER A 34 -3.00 1.16 -7.90
N LEU A 35 -3.19 -0.15 -8.10
CA LEU A 35 -4.51 -0.72 -8.29
C LEU A 35 -5.42 -0.48 -7.07
N ALA A 36 -4.93 -0.72 -5.85
CA ALA A 36 -5.67 -0.45 -4.62
C ALA A 36 -6.10 1.03 -4.52
N ARG A 37 -5.20 1.97 -4.86
CA ARG A 37 -5.52 3.42 -4.86
C ARG A 37 -6.64 3.75 -5.85
N SER A 38 -6.70 3.08 -7.00
CA SER A 38 -7.77 3.30 -7.98
C SER A 38 -9.17 2.99 -7.42
N HIS A 39 -9.28 2.08 -6.46
CA HIS A 39 -10.55 1.72 -5.81
C HIS A 39 -11.00 2.68 -4.70
N THR A 40 -10.19 3.70 -4.36
CA THR A 40 -10.50 4.63 -3.25
C THR A 40 -11.90 5.22 -3.36
N ARG A 41 -12.33 5.65 -4.56
CA ARG A 41 -13.65 6.25 -4.77
C ARG A 41 -14.80 5.27 -4.49
N THR A 42 -14.63 4.01 -4.87
CA THR A 42 -15.63 2.98 -4.59
C THR A 42 -15.65 2.61 -3.12
N ALA A 43 -14.49 2.46 -2.48
CA ALA A 43 -14.40 2.22 -1.05
C ALA A 43 -15.07 3.33 -0.23
N LEU A 44 -14.86 4.60 -0.59
CA LEU A 44 -15.53 5.74 0.06
C LEU A 44 -17.05 5.67 -0.09
N ARG A 45 -17.58 5.30 -1.26
CA ARG A 45 -19.03 5.12 -1.46
C ARG A 45 -19.59 4.04 -0.54
N VAL A 46 -18.87 2.93 -0.37
CA VAL A 46 -19.26 1.85 0.54
C VAL A 46 -19.29 2.34 1.99
N LEU A 47 -18.25 3.05 2.45
CA LEU A 47 -18.22 3.62 3.81
C LEU A 47 -19.37 4.59 4.06
N VAL A 48 -19.66 5.48 3.12
CA VAL A 48 -20.81 6.41 3.21
C VAL A 48 -22.13 5.65 3.23
N GLY A 49 -22.26 4.60 2.43
CA GLY A 49 -23.43 3.72 2.42
C GLY A 49 -23.65 3.05 3.77
N ILE A 50 -22.60 2.46 4.36
CA ILE A 50 -22.63 1.84 5.69
C ILE A 50 -23.00 2.86 6.76
N MET A 51 -22.38 4.05 6.72
CA MET A 51 -22.65 5.13 7.68
C MET A 51 -24.11 5.60 7.68
N ARG A 52 -24.79 5.50 6.52
CA ARG A 52 -26.19 5.89 6.32
C ARG A 52 -27.19 4.73 6.44
N ASN A 53 -26.71 3.51 6.65
CA ASN A 53 -27.59 2.35 6.75
C ASN A 53 -28.11 2.18 8.18
N ASP A 54 -29.41 2.39 8.37
CA ASP A 54 -30.06 2.25 9.68
C ASP A 54 -30.08 0.81 10.19
N GLU A 55 -29.98 -0.19 9.31
CA GLU A 55 -29.87 -1.61 9.68
C GLU A 55 -28.47 -1.99 10.16
N ALA A 56 -27.44 -1.19 9.85
CA ALA A 56 -26.09 -1.44 10.36
C ALA A 56 -26.03 -1.11 11.85
N THR A 57 -25.26 -1.88 12.62
CA THR A 57 -25.11 -1.60 14.05
C THR A 57 -24.49 -0.21 14.28
N PRO A 58 -24.82 0.48 15.40
CA PRO A 58 -24.26 1.80 15.69
C PRO A 58 -22.73 1.84 15.66
N ALA A 59 -22.06 0.78 16.14
CA ALA A 59 -20.61 0.64 16.12
C ALA A 59 -20.03 0.58 14.70
N VAL A 60 -20.71 -0.13 13.78
CA VAL A 60 -20.29 -0.23 12.37
C VAL A 60 -20.41 1.12 11.68
N ARG A 61 -21.50 1.87 11.92
CA ARG A 61 -21.65 3.23 11.40
C ARG A 61 -20.58 4.19 11.93
N LEU A 62 -20.29 4.12 13.23
CA LEU A 62 -19.23 4.91 13.86
C LEU A 62 -17.86 4.59 13.26
N SER A 63 -17.55 3.31 13.05
CA SER A 63 -16.30 2.89 12.41
C SER A 63 -16.17 3.44 10.98
N ALA A 64 -17.25 3.38 10.20
CA ALA A 64 -17.27 3.95 8.84
C ALA A 64 -17.09 5.48 8.84
N ALA A 65 -17.74 6.18 9.77
CA ALA A 65 -17.59 7.62 9.94
C ALA A 65 -16.14 8.03 10.30
N ASN A 66 -15.55 7.36 11.29
CA ASN A 66 -14.16 7.60 11.70
C ASN A 66 -13.19 7.35 10.55
N ALA A 67 -13.38 6.27 9.78
CA ALA A 67 -12.54 5.97 8.62
C ALA A 67 -12.58 7.08 7.53
N ILE A 68 -13.73 7.74 7.35
CA ILE A 68 -13.86 8.89 6.45
C ILE A 68 -13.13 10.11 7.02
N LEU A 69 -13.33 10.43 8.30
CA LEU A 69 -12.72 11.58 8.96
C LEU A 69 -11.20 11.48 9.00
N ASP A 70 -10.67 10.32 9.39
CA ASP A 70 -9.22 10.03 9.42
C ASP A 70 -8.55 10.26 8.06
N ARG A 71 -9.30 10.08 6.96
CA ARG A 71 -8.79 10.28 5.60
C ARG A 71 -8.92 11.72 5.11
N GLY A 72 -9.94 12.45 5.55
CA GLY A 72 -10.17 13.85 5.17
C GLY A 72 -9.33 14.84 5.97
N TRP A 73 -9.14 14.55 7.27
CA TRP A 73 -8.49 15.45 8.23
C TRP A 73 -7.16 14.92 8.76
N GLY A 74 -6.84 13.66 8.47
CA GLY A 74 -5.68 12.98 9.05
C GLY A 74 -5.99 12.42 10.44
N LYS A 75 -5.06 11.59 10.95
CA LYS A 75 -5.07 11.16 12.34
C LYS A 75 -4.32 12.17 13.21
N ALA A 76 -4.69 12.24 14.48
CA ALA A 76 -3.93 13.01 15.47
C ALA A 76 -2.45 12.60 15.44
N ALA A 77 -1.55 13.59 15.49
CA ALA A 77 -0.11 13.36 15.51
C ALA A 77 0.24 12.38 16.63
N GLN A 78 0.81 11.23 16.27
CA GLN A 78 1.25 10.26 17.26
C GLN A 78 2.57 10.74 17.85
N PRO A 79 2.74 10.75 19.18
CA PRO A 79 4.02 11.01 19.80
C PRO A 79 5.03 9.98 19.28
N ILE A 80 6.19 10.45 18.84
CA ILE A 80 7.30 9.58 18.44
C ILE A 80 7.95 9.10 19.74
N GLU A 81 7.72 7.84 20.11
CA GLU A 81 8.49 7.20 21.18
C GLU A 81 9.84 6.79 20.58
N SER A 82 10.81 7.71 20.62
CA SER A 82 12.20 7.42 20.23
C SER A 82 12.85 6.54 21.29
N GLY A 83 12.82 5.23 21.08
CA GLY A 83 13.77 4.30 21.69
C GLY A 83 15.17 4.55 21.13
N GLU A 84 16.10 4.88 22.01
CA GLU A 84 17.55 5.05 21.82
C GLU A 84 17.98 6.24 20.93
N GLU A 85 18.55 7.26 21.61
CA GLU A 85 19.24 8.45 21.08
C GLU A 85 18.57 9.12 19.87
N GLY A 86 17.48 9.84 20.18
CA GLY A 86 16.74 10.64 19.21
C GLY A 86 17.59 11.69 18.51
N VAL A 87 17.97 11.41 17.26
CA VAL A 87 18.20 12.47 16.28
C VAL A 87 16.85 13.08 15.92
N GLU A 88 16.53 14.17 16.63
CA GLU A 88 15.42 15.06 16.35
C GLU A 88 15.58 15.57 14.91
N THR A 89 14.87 14.96 13.95
CA THR A 89 14.99 15.36 12.54
C THR A 89 14.19 16.65 12.36
N VAL A 90 14.82 17.78 12.68
CA VAL A 90 14.27 19.12 12.46
C VAL A 90 14.22 19.36 10.95
N HIS A 91 13.03 19.21 10.37
CA HIS A 91 12.81 19.58 8.97
C HIS A 91 12.70 21.11 8.85
N ARG A 92 13.79 21.76 8.44
CA ARG A 92 13.81 23.19 8.12
C ARG A 92 13.28 23.41 6.70
N VAL A 93 12.12 24.06 6.59
CA VAL A 93 11.54 24.46 5.29
C VAL A 93 11.75 25.96 5.11
N GLU A 94 12.54 26.34 4.10
CA GLU A 94 12.70 27.73 3.67
C GLU A 94 11.84 28.00 2.42
N ARG A 95 11.04 29.07 2.45
CA ARG A 95 10.35 29.58 1.26
C ARG A 95 10.98 30.90 0.87
N VAL A 96 11.70 30.91 -0.25
CA VAL A 96 12.25 32.13 -0.86
C VAL A 96 11.27 32.60 -1.93
N ILE A 97 10.73 33.80 -1.78
CA ILE A 97 9.87 34.44 -2.78
C ILE A 97 10.80 35.21 -3.72
N VAL A 98 11.06 34.64 -4.90
CA VAL A 98 11.85 35.30 -5.95
C VAL A 98 10.91 36.09 -6.84
N ARG A 99 11.25 37.34 -7.14
CA ARG A 99 10.54 38.12 -8.16
C ARG A 99 10.97 37.61 -9.54
N PRO A 100 10.03 37.47 -10.49
CA PRO A 100 10.32 36.86 -11.78
C PRO A 100 11.42 37.60 -12.57
N GLU A 101 11.59 38.90 -12.37
CA GLU A 101 12.66 39.70 -13.01
C GLU A 101 14.08 39.35 -12.54
N ASP A 102 14.26 38.76 -11.35
CA ASP A 102 15.57 38.41 -10.79
C ASP A 102 16.04 37.00 -11.19
N ALA A 103 15.20 36.22 -11.87
CA ALA A 103 15.44 34.80 -12.18
C ALA A 103 16.18 34.57 -13.52
N GLY A 104 16.57 35.63 -14.26
CA GLY A 104 17.10 35.48 -15.61
C GLY A 104 17.91 36.67 -16.14
N HIS A 105 19.18 36.75 -15.72
CA HIS A 105 20.29 37.23 -16.56
C HIS A 105 21.53 36.41 -16.18
N ALA A 106 21.56 35.15 -16.63
CA ALA A 106 22.82 34.42 -16.73
C ALA A 106 23.44 34.87 -18.07
N ASP A 107 24.47 35.71 -17.97
CA ASP A 107 25.19 36.25 -19.12
C ASP A 107 25.61 35.12 -20.07
N GLN A 108 25.06 35.18 -21.29
CA GLN A 108 25.57 34.46 -22.43
C GLN A 108 26.81 35.21 -22.92
N GLU A 109 27.98 34.95 -22.33
CA GLU A 109 29.27 35.33 -22.92
C GLU A 109 29.47 34.53 -24.23
N ALA A 110 28.93 35.07 -25.32
CA ALA A 110 29.36 34.73 -26.67
C ALA A 110 30.64 35.52 -26.97
N GLY A 111 31.66 34.80 -27.45
CA GLY A 111 32.97 35.36 -27.71
C GLY A 111 32.99 36.48 -28.75
N ASN A 112 33.97 37.37 -28.58
CA ASN A 112 34.70 37.99 -29.67
C ASN A 112 36.05 38.53 -29.16
N ALA A 113 37.13 37.82 -29.45
CA ALA A 113 38.48 38.36 -29.65
C ALA A 113 39.29 37.36 -30.47
#